data_AF-M1IW58-F1
#
_entry.id   AF-M1IW58-F1
#
_cell.length_a   1.000
_cell.length_b   1.000
_cell.length_c   1.000
_cell.angle_alpha   90.00
_cell.angle_beta   90.00
_cell.angle_gamma   90.00
#
_symmetry.space_group_name_H-M   'P 1'
#
loop_
_entity.id
_entity.type
_entity.pdbx_description
1 polymer ?
#
loop_
_entity_poly.entity_id
_entity_poly.type
_entity_poly.pdbx_seq_one_letter_code
_entity_poly.pdbx_strand_id
1 'polypeptide(L)' 'MKISNVESKYSMKVRGQELLIEEARNEKGEKIIIFQSLTSAKLLNNEEWKENTTDAKNVEKREDLPQDVRKITGKILSLI' A
#
# COMPACT_ATOMS: atom_id res chain seq x y z
N MET A 1 8.52 -11.83 -11.49
CA MET A 1 8.47 -10.42 -11.91
C MET A 1 9.23 -9.61 -10.88
N LYS A 2 10.20 -8.80 -11.30
CA LYS A 2 10.99 -7.96 -10.39
C LYS A 2 10.52 -6.52 -10.44
N ILE A 3 10.30 -5.91 -9.27
CA ILE A 3 10.02 -4.47 -9.15
C ILE A 3 11.34 -3.71 -9.35
N SER A 4 11.35 -2.78 -10.30
CA SER A 4 12.52 -1.95 -10.61
C SER A 4 12.51 -0.65 -9.80
N ASN A 5 11.33 -0.09 -9.53
CA ASN A 5 11.17 1.13 -8.75
C ASN A 5 9.80 1.18 -8.05
N VAL A 6 9.73 1.81 -6.89
CA VAL A 6 8.48 2.22 -6.24
C VAL A 6 8.39 3.74 -6.36
N GLU A 7 7.45 4.21 -7.17
CA GLU A 7 7.29 5.63 -7.53
C GLU A 7 6.52 6.40 -6.46
N SER A 8 5.56 5.76 -5.79
CA SER A 8 4.74 6.40 -4.74
C SER A 8 4.18 5.38 -3.76
N LYS A 9 4.03 5.80 -2.50
CA LYS A 9 3.43 5.00 -1.43
C LYS A 9 2.31 5.79 -0.75
N TYR A 10 1.21 5.12 -0.44
CA TYR A 10 0.07 5.67 0.27
C TYR A 10 -0.34 4.74 1.40
N SER A 11 -0.63 5.28 2.58
CA SER A 11 -1.27 4.53 3.67
C SER A 11 -2.69 5.00 3.86
N MET A 12 -3.64 4.08 4.03
CA MET A 12 -5.02 4.40 4.32
C MET A 12 -5.62 3.43 5.33
N LYS A 13 -6.50 3.93 6.21
CA LYS A 13 -7.23 3.08 7.14
C LYS A 13 -8.62 2.76 6.58
N VAL A 14 -8.93 1.47 6.43
CA VAL A 14 -10.23 1.00 5.93
C VAL A 14 -10.76 -0.07 6.85
N ARG A 15 -11.98 0.14 7.39
CA ARG A 15 -12.68 -0.83 8.27
C ARG A 15 -11.83 -1.36 9.43
N GLY A 16 -10.96 -0.52 9.99
CA GLY A 16 -10.09 -0.88 11.11
C GLY A 16 -8.78 -1.57 10.70
N GLN A 17 -8.59 -1.90 9.43
CA GLN A 17 -7.32 -2.36 8.87
C GLN A 17 -6.55 -1.20 8.26
N GLU A 18 -5.22 -1.26 8.30
CA GLU A 18 -4.36 -0.29 7.66
C GLU A 18 -3.80 -0.90 6.37
N LEU A 19 -3.96 -0.20 5.26
CA LEU A 19 -3.59 -0.63 3.93
C LEU A 19 -2.47 0.25 3.41
N LEU A 20 -1.43 -0.39 2.89
CA LEU A 20 -0.37 0.23 2.10
C LEU A 20 -0.67 0.01 0.61
N ILE A 21 -0.63 1.08 -0.16
CA ILE A 21 -0.80 1.08 -1.59
C ILE A 21 0.48 1.61 -2.21
N GLU A 22 1.11 0.84 -3.08
CA GLU A 22 2.35 1.25 -3.76
C GLU A 22 2.13 1.31 -5.27
N GLU A 23 2.52 2.42 -5.88
CA GLU A 23 2.67 2.52 -7.33
C GLU A 23 4.11 2.17 -7.67
N ALA A 24 4.28 1.05 -8.36
CA ALA A 24 5.57 0.50 -8.70
C ALA A 24 5.71 0.31 -10.22
N ARG A 25 6.95 0.21 -10.68
CA ARG A 25 7.28 -0.13 -12.06
C ARG A 25 8.13 -1.38 -12.07
N ASN A 26 7.94 -2.25 -13.08
CA ASN A 26 8.84 -3.38 -13.29
C ASN A 26 9.96 -3.06 -14.28
N GLU A 27 10.83 -4.05 -14.51
CA GLU A 27 11.94 -3.99 -15.46
C GLU A 27 11.52 -3.73 -16.92
N LYS A 28 10.25 -4.02 -17.27
CA LYS A 28 9.68 -3.77 -18.61
C LYS A 28 9.03 -2.40 -18.72
N GLY A 29 9.02 -1.60 -17.65
CA GLY A 29 8.37 -0.30 -17.62
C GLY A 29 6.86 -0.36 -17.34
N GLU A 30 6.31 -1.53 -17.02
CA GLU A 30 4.88 -1.70 -16.74
C GLU A 30 4.56 -1.16 -15.35
N LYS A 31 3.45 -0.42 -15.25
CA LYS A 31 2.92 0.10 -13.99
C LYS A 31 2.20 -1.00 -13.22
N ILE A 32 2.56 -1.17 -11.96
CA ILE A 32 2.00 -2.16 -11.04
C ILE A 32 1.47 -1.41 -9.83
N ILE A 33 0.28 -1.77 -9.37
CA ILE A 33 -0.27 -1.23 -8.13
C ILE A 33 -0.34 -2.39 -7.13
N ILE A 34 0.38 -2.24 -6.04
CA ILE A 34 0.52 -3.25 -5.00
C ILE A 34 -0.36 -2.83 -3.83
N PHE A 35 -1.16 -3.77 -3.32
CA PHE A 35 -2.02 -3.58 -2.16
C PHE A 35 -1.59 -4.54 -1.07
N GLN A 36 -1.26 -4.00 0.09
CA GLN A 36 -0.79 -4.78 1.22
C GLN A 36 -1.52 -4.35 2.48
N SER A 37 -2.02 -5.31 3.26
CA SER A 37 -2.42 -5.02 4.64
C SER A 37 -1.16 -4.83 5.46
N LEU A 38 -1.04 -3.70 6.14
CA LEU A 38 0.02 -3.48 7.09
C LEU A 38 -0.19 -4.45 8.25
N THR A 39 0.85 -5.24 8.52
CA THR A 39 0.89 -6.16 9.64
C THR A 39 1.98 -5.72 10.59
N SER A 40 1.77 -5.96 11.87
CA SER A 40 2.85 -5.97 12.85
C SER A 40 3.09 -7.38 13.34
N ALA A 41 4.34 -7.69 13.62
CA ALA A 41 4.77 -8.98 14.15
C ALA A 41 5.54 -8.77 15.43
N LYS A 42 5.18 -9.53 16.48
CA LYS A 42 6.01 -9.61 17.69
C LYS A 42 7.19 -10.52 17.41
N LEU A 43 8.38 -10.01 17.66
CA LEU A 43 9.63 -10.74 17.56
C LEU A 43 9.92 -11.49 18.86
N LEU A 44 10.81 -12.49 18.79
CA LEU A 44 11.16 -13.36 19.93
C LEU A 44 11.83 -12.60 21.10
N ASN A 45 12.39 -11.43 20.82
CA ASN A 45 13.01 -10.53 21.79
C ASN A 45 12.01 -9.50 22.38
N ASN A 46 10.71 -9.72 22.23
CA ASN A 46 9.63 -8.79 22.60
C ASN A 46 9.62 -7.45 21.83
N GLU A 47 10.45 -7.29 20.79
CA GLU A 47 10.34 -6.14 19.90
C GLU A 47 9.15 -6.32 18.94
N GLU A 48 8.62 -5.22 18.43
CA GLU A 48 7.55 -5.23 17.44
C GLU A 48 8.10 -4.80 16.09
N TRP A 49 8.10 -5.70 15.12
CA TRP A 49 8.36 -5.35 13.74
C TRP A 49 7.10 -4.75 13.12
N LYS A 50 7.26 -3.59 12.48
CA LYS A 50 6.21 -2.91 11.72
C LYS A 50 6.72 -2.67 10.31
N GLU A 51 5.80 -2.77 9.36
CA GLU A 51 6.03 -2.36 7.99
C GLU A 51 6.54 -0.92 7.92
N ASN A 52 7.51 -0.67 7.04
CA ASN A 52 8.11 0.65 6.92
C ASN A 52 7.21 1.56 6.07
N THR A 53 6.47 2.44 6.75
CA THR A 53 5.57 3.42 6.13
C THR A 53 6.14 4.83 6.11
N THR A 54 7.44 5.03 6.35
CA THR A 54 8.04 6.36 6.56
C THR A 54 7.79 7.32 5.40
N ASP A 55 7.84 6.81 4.16
CA ASP A 55 7.62 7.60 2.95
C ASP A 55 6.18 7.51 2.40
N ALA A 56 5.29 6.82 3.12
CA ALA A 56 3.90 6.67 2.70
C ALA A 56 3.10 7.92 3.02
N LYS A 57 2.47 8.51 2.00
CA LYS A 57 1.53 9.60 2.20
C LYS A 57 0.25 9.05 2.84
N ASN A 58 -0.09 9.55 4.02
CA ASN A 58 -1.34 9.20 4.67
C ASN A 58 -2.52 9.82 3.90
N VAL A 59 -3.51 8.98 3.60
CA VAL A 59 -4.72 9.32 2.87
C VAL A 59 -5.93 8.90 3.70
N GLU A 60 -6.74 9.89 4.10
CA GLU A 60 -7.96 9.66 4.87
C GLU A 60 -9.10 9.15 3.99
N LYS A 61 -9.22 9.67 2.77
CA LYS A 61 -10.32 9.35 1.85
C LYS A 61 -9.77 8.82 0.54
N ARG A 62 -10.44 7.80 0.00
CA ARG A 62 -10.08 7.21 -1.30
C ARG A 62 -10.06 8.24 -2.44
N GLU A 63 -10.84 9.31 -2.28
CA GLU A 63 -10.92 10.47 -3.16
C GLU A 63 -9.60 11.23 -3.32
N ASP A 64 -8.71 11.15 -2.32
CA ASP A 64 -7.41 11.84 -2.33
C ASP A 64 -6.31 11.04 -3.06
N LEU A 65 -6.63 9.81 -3.49
CA LEU A 65 -5.75 8.99 -4.33
C LEU A 65 -5.81 9.45 -5.79
N PRO A 66 -4.71 9.29 -6.55
CA PRO A 66 -4.73 9.48 -8.00
C PRO A 66 -5.86 8.67 -8.66
N GLN A 67 -6.44 9.20 -9.74
CA GLN A 67 -7.66 8.65 -10.35
C GLN A 67 -7.54 7.15 -10.69
N ASP A 68 -6.39 6.73 -11.21
CA ASP A 68 -6.13 5.34 -11.59
C ASP A 68 -6.06 4.42 -10.37
N VAL A 69 -5.37 4.87 -9.32
CA VAL A 69 -5.26 4.15 -8.04
C VAL A 69 -6.62 4.06 -7.39
N ARG A 70 -7.35 5.18 -7.26
CA ARG A 70 -8.70 5.26 -6.68
C ARG A 70 -9.69 4.26 -7.30
N LYS A 71 -9.67 4.09 -8.62
CA LYS A 71 -10.53 3.13 -9.33
C LYS A 71 -10.23 1.70 -8.93
N ILE A 72 -8.94 1.34 -8.87
CA ILE A 72 -8.49 -0.02 -8.55
C ILE A 72 -8.69 -0.31 -7.06
N THR A 73 -8.33 0.63 -6.17
CA THR A 73 -8.60 0.55 -4.73
C THR A 73 -10.08 0.32 -4.47
N GLY A 74 -10.98 1.03 -5.15
CA GLY A 74 -12.42 0.83 -4.99
C GLY A 74 -12.89 -0.60 -5.34
N LYS A 75 -12.30 -1.23 -6.36
CA LYS A 75 -12.58 -2.63 -6.70
C LYS A 75 -12.05 -3.59 -5.65
N ILE A 76 -10.81 -3.40 -5.21
CA ILE A 76 -10.19 -4.28 -4.20
C ILE A 76 -10.90 -4.19 -2.86
N LEU A 77 -11.26 -2.99 -2.41
CA LEU A 77 -12.03 -2.79 -1.18
C LEU A 77 -13.44 -3.40 -1.22
N SER A 78 -13.94 -3.81 -2.39
CA SER A 78 -15.21 -4.55 -2.50
C SER A 78 -15.04 -6.06 -2.33
N LEU A 79 -13.80 -6.57 -2.38
CA LEU A 79 -13.44 -7.98 -2.24
C LEU A 79 -13.05 -8.38 -0.79
N ILE A 80 -12.87 -7.39 0.09
CA ILE A 80 -12.51 -7.49 1.51
C ILE A 80 -13.57 -6.78 2.35
#